data_AF-A0A520NUB6-F1
#
_entry.id   AF-A0A520NUB6-F1
#
_cell.length_a   1.000
_cell.length_b   1.000
_cell.length_c   1.000
_cell.angle_alpha   90.00
_cell.angle_beta   90.00
_cell.angle_gamma   90.00
#
_symmetry.space_group_name_H-M   'P 1'
#
loop_
_entity.id
_entity.type
_entity.pdbx_description
1 polymer ?
#
loop_
_entity_poly.entity_id
_entity_poly.type
_entity_poly.pdbx_seq_one_letter_code
_entity_poly.pdbx_strand_id
1 'polypeptide(L)'
;MARKATESTKPLMPKATAVWLIENTGLTFRQIGAFCGLHELEVQSIADDEVAIGMVGYDPIVNGQLTKEEIERCESDPAERLVMAKTDVPRPATRTKGPKYTPVARRGDKPDGIAWLVKHFPNLTDAQISRLIGTTKPTINAIRDRSHWNINNINARDPVGLGLCNRQDLDKEVLKAGYSSTVEAPPVEEQTPAAPSGMQMPEFKL
;
A
#
# COMPACT_ATOMS: atom_id res chain seq x y z
N MET A 1 10.57 2.27 -23.98
CA MET A 1 9.13 2.56 -24.19
C MET A 1 8.51 2.94 -22.85
N ALA A 2 8.18 4.21 -22.67
CA ALA A 2 7.58 4.71 -21.43
C ALA A 2 6.16 4.15 -21.28
N ARG A 3 5.87 3.55 -20.13
CA ARG A 3 4.51 3.16 -19.77
C ARG A 3 3.69 4.45 -19.66
N LYS A 4 2.91 4.79 -20.70
CA LYS A 4 1.89 5.85 -20.60
C LYS A 4 0.99 5.46 -19.43
N ALA A 5 1.03 6.26 -18.37
CA ALA A 5 0.09 6.13 -17.28
C ALA A 5 -1.30 6.21 -17.89
N THR A 6 -2.12 5.18 -17.67
CA THR A 6 -3.51 5.14 -18.10
C THR A 6 -4.20 6.37 -17.51
N GLU A 7 -4.48 7.35 -18.37
CA GLU A 7 -5.30 8.51 -18.04
C GLU A 7 -6.65 7.95 -17.61
N SER A 8 -7.05 8.20 -16.36
CA SER A 8 -8.27 7.63 -15.79
C SER A 8 -9.44 8.15 -16.60
N THR A 9 -9.97 7.34 -17.52
CA THR A 9 -11.04 7.72 -18.47
C THR A 9 -12.40 7.84 -17.78
N LYS A 10 -12.44 7.98 -16.45
CA LYS A 10 -13.66 7.99 -15.64
C LYS A 10 -13.63 9.15 -14.64
N PRO A 11 -14.76 9.84 -14.45
CA PRO A 11 -14.90 10.90 -13.45
C PRO A 11 -14.78 10.33 -12.03
N LEU A 12 -14.40 11.20 -11.10
CA LEU A 12 -14.10 10.84 -9.71
C LEU A 12 -15.34 10.36 -8.93
N MET A 13 -16.53 10.88 -9.26
CA MET A 13 -17.83 10.49 -8.67
C MET A 13 -18.85 10.13 -9.76
N PRO A 14 -18.76 8.94 -10.38
CA PRO A 14 -19.49 8.64 -11.62
C PRO A 14 -21.01 8.71 -11.50
N LYS A 15 -21.60 8.28 -10.37
CA LYS A 15 -23.06 8.36 -10.16
C LYS A 15 -23.55 9.79 -9.94
N ALA A 16 -22.86 10.56 -9.10
CA ALA A 16 -23.23 11.95 -8.84
C ALA A 16 -23.00 12.85 -10.06
N THR A 17 -21.94 12.58 -10.84
CA THR A 17 -21.71 13.25 -12.13
C THR A 17 -22.77 12.88 -13.16
N ALA A 18 -23.25 11.63 -13.17
CA ALA A 18 -24.37 11.23 -14.04
C ALA A 18 -25.66 11.98 -13.68
N VAL A 19 -26.02 12.10 -12.39
CA VAL A 19 -27.18 12.90 -11.92
C VAL A 19 -27.08 14.33 -12.46
N TRP A 20 -25.93 14.98 -12.27
CA TRP A 20 -25.73 16.36 -12.73
C TRP A 20 -25.84 16.48 -14.25
N LEU A 21 -25.24 15.55 -15.02
CA LEU A 21 -25.30 15.57 -16.48
C LEU A 21 -26.73 15.36 -17.00
N ILE A 22 -27.52 14.46 -16.38
CA ILE A 22 -28.92 14.23 -16.74
C ILE A 22 -29.76 15.49 -16.51
N GLU A 23 -29.53 16.20 -15.40
CA GLU A 23 -30.32 17.38 -15.01
C GLU A 23 -29.93 18.66 -15.78
N ASN A 24 -28.65 18.79 -16.16
CA ASN A 24 -28.08 20.06 -16.65
C ASN A 24 -27.65 20.04 -18.13
N THR A 25 -27.76 18.89 -18.82
CA THR A 25 -27.33 18.76 -20.23
C THR A 25 -28.35 17.98 -21.08
N GLY A 26 -28.32 18.18 -22.40
CA GLY A 26 -29.14 17.45 -23.38
C GLY A 26 -28.51 16.14 -23.89
N LEU A 27 -27.53 15.59 -23.17
CA LEU A 27 -26.78 14.41 -23.59
C LEU A 27 -27.60 13.12 -23.53
N THR A 28 -27.31 12.19 -24.43
CA THR A 28 -27.96 10.87 -24.41
C THR A 28 -27.47 9.99 -23.25
N PHE A 29 -28.33 9.10 -22.75
CA PHE A 29 -27.94 8.15 -21.68
C PHE A 29 -26.73 7.30 -22.05
N ARG A 30 -26.58 6.97 -23.34
CA ARG A 30 -25.38 6.29 -23.87
C ARG A 30 -24.11 7.11 -23.71
N GLN A 31 -24.16 8.42 -23.96
CA GLN A 31 -23.00 9.32 -23.81
C GLN A 31 -22.63 9.49 -22.33
N ILE A 32 -23.62 9.70 -21.47
CA ILE A 32 -23.42 9.83 -20.01
C ILE A 32 -22.85 8.53 -19.44
N GLY A 33 -23.40 7.38 -19.84
CA GLY A 33 -22.91 6.06 -19.43
C GLY A 33 -21.48 5.80 -19.89
N ALA A 34 -21.16 6.15 -21.15
CA ALA A 34 -19.82 6.02 -21.68
C ALA A 34 -18.79 6.87 -20.93
N PHE A 35 -19.16 8.07 -20.50
CA PHE A 35 -18.29 8.97 -19.73
C PHE A 35 -18.13 8.52 -18.26
N CYS A 36 -19.23 8.23 -17.58
CA CYS A 36 -19.23 7.81 -16.18
C CYS A 36 -18.80 6.35 -15.98
N GLY A 37 -18.71 5.56 -17.06
CA GLY A 37 -18.45 4.13 -17.02
C GLY A 37 -19.59 3.32 -16.41
N LEU A 38 -20.82 3.79 -16.61
CA LEU A 38 -22.08 3.16 -16.18
C LEU A 38 -22.80 2.58 -17.40
N HIS A 39 -23.63 1.56 -17.18
CA HIS A 39 -24.49 1.05 -18.25
C HIS A 39 -25.65 2.02 -18.51
N GLU A 40 -26.15 2.08 -19.75
CA GLU A 40 -27.28 2.96 -20.12
C GLU A 40 -28.51 2.77 -19.22
N LEU A 41 -28.84 1.52 -18.90
CA LEU A 41 -29.92 1.19 -17.95
C LEU A 41 -29.69 1.75 -16.55
N GLU A 42 -28.44 1.80 -16.06
CA GLU A 42 -28.15 2.41 -14.75
C GLU A 42 -28.34 3.93 -14.80
N VAL A 43 -27.99 4.57 -15.92
CA VAL A 43 -28.21 6.01 -16.14
C VAL A 43 -29.72 6.30 -16.23
N GLN A 44 -30.48 5.43 -16.89
CA GLN A 44 -31.93 5.52 -16.94
C GLN A 44 -32.55 5.39 -15.54
N SER A 45 -32.16 4.39 -14.75
CA SER A 45 -32.63 4.26 -13.36
C SER A 45 -32.21 5.41 -12.44
N ILE A 46 -31.18 6.18 -12.81
CA ILE A 46 -30.81 7.43 -12.14
C ILE A 46 -31.75 8.56 -12.59
N ALA A 47 -32.08 8.64 -13.88
CA ALA A 47 -33.03 9.62 -14.42
C ALA A 47 -34.46 9.39 -13.90
N ASP A 48 -34.84 8.14 -13.66
CA ASP A 48 -36.12 7.73 -13.07
C ASP A 48 -36.14 7.87 -11.52
N ASP A 49 -35.08 8.45 -10.94
CA ASP A 49 -34.87 8.61 -9.49
C ASP A 49 -34.88 7.30 -8.67
N GLU A 50 -34.84 6.10 -9.28
CA GLU A 50 -34.93 4.84 -8.52
C GLU A 50 -33.67 4.52 -7.70
N VAL A 51 -32.49 4.84 -8.22
CA VAL A 51 -31.18 4.43 -7.65
C VAL A 51 -30.49 5.57 -6.87
N ALA A 52 -30.87 6.81 -7.13
CA ALA A 52 -30.16 8.00 -6.66
C ALA A 52 -31.03 8.96 -5.84
N ILE A 53 -32.11 8.47 -5.19
CA ILE A 53 -33.01 9.28 -4.35
C ILE A 53 -32.20 10.11 -3.35
N GLY A 54 -32.24 11.43 -3.49
CA GLY A 54 -31.56 12.39 -2.61
C GLY A 54 -30.04 12.54 -2.84
N MET A 55 -29.50 12.02 -3.94
CA MET A 55 -28.11 12.25 -4.33
C MET A 55 -27.95 13.66 -4.91
N VAL A 56 -27.05 14.44 -4.35
CA VAL A 56 -26.71 15.77 -4.90
C VAL A 56 -25.79 15.58 -6.12
N GLY A 57 -26.20 16.13 -7.26
CA GLY A 57 -25.41 16.13 -8.49
C GLY A 57 -24.02 16.77 -8.28
N TYR A 58 -22.99 16.15 -8.87
CA TYR A 58 -21.62 16.64 -8.80
C TYR A 58 -21.19 17.25 -10.13
N ASP A 59 -21.01 18.57 -10.14
CA ASP A 59 -20.68 19.36 -11.33
C ASP A 59 -19.29 19.01 -11.90
N PRO A 60 -19.20 18.40 -13.09
CA PRO A 60 -17.94 18.03 -13.73
C PRO A 60 -17.21 19.23 -14.37
N ILE A 61 -17.89 20.35 -14.63
CA ILE A 61 -17.31 21.57 -15.19
C ILE A 61 -16.52 22.30 -14.10
N VAL A 62 -17.12 22.48 -12.92
CA VAL A 62 -16.49 23.17 -11.79
C VAL A 62 -15.23 22.46 -11.30
N ASN A 63 -15.21 21.13 -11.35
CA ASN A 63 -14.03 20.32 -10.98
C ASN A 63 -13.01 20.19 -12.14
N GLY A 64 -13.25 20.84 -13.29
CA GLY A 64 -12.40 20.79 -14.47
C GLY A 64 -12.30 19.41 -15.12
N GLN A 65 -13.26 18.50 -14.88
CA GLN A 65 -13.30 17.19 -15.52
C GLN A 65 -13.89 17.23 -16.92
N LEU A 66 -14.80 18.18 -17.18
CA LEU A 66 -15.34 18.50 -18.50
C LEU A 66 -15.23 20.01 -18.74
N THR A 67 -15.21 20.39 -20.02
CA THR A 67 -15.39 21.79 -20.40
C THR A 67 -16.78 21.99 -20.98
N LYS A 68 -17.28 23.23 -20.94
CA LYS A 68 -18.62 23.53 -21.46
C LYS A 68 -18.68 23.31 -22.98
N GLU A 69 -17.60 23.64 -23.68
CA GLU A 69 -17.48 23.46 -25.14
C GLU A 69 -17.57 21.98 -25.53
N GLU A 70 -17.04 21.09 -24.69
CA GLU A 70 -17.10 19.64 -24.92
C GLU A 70 -18.53 19.09 -24.76
N ILE A 71 -19.29 19.62 -23.79
CA ILE A 71 -20.71 19.27 -23.62
C ILE A 71 -21.50 19.75 -24.83
N GLU A 72 -21.36 21.01 -25.24
CA GLU A 72 -22.05 21.59 -26.40
C GLU A 72 -21.73 20.83 -27.72
N ARG A 73 -20.49 20.37 -27.88
CA ARG A 73 -20.06 19.51 -29.00
C ARG A 73 -20.81 18.18 -29.01
N CYS A 74 -20.90 17.51 -27.87
CA CYS A 74 -21.57 16.22 -27.75
C CYS A 74 -23.11 16.33 -27.72
N GLU A 75 -23.67 17.47 -27.34
CA GLU A 75 -25.11 17.74 -27.45
C GLU A 75 -25.55 17.88 -28.92
N SER A 76 -24.67 18.38 -29.78
CA SER A 76 -24.94 18.56 -31.21
C SER A 76 -24.89 17.24 -32.00
N ASP A 77 -24.14 16.24 -31.53
CA ASP A 77 -24.02 14.93 -32.16
C ASP A 77 -24.14 13.77 -31.15
N PRO A 78 -25.26 13.04 -31.14
CA PRO A 78 -25.46 11.87 -30.27
C PRO A 78 -24.46 10.72 -30.48
N ALA A 79 -23.74 10.67 -31.60
CA ALA A 79 -22.73 9.65 -31.89
C ALA A 79 -21.37 9.94 -31.23
N GLU A 80 -21.10 11.20 -30.90
CA GLU A 80 -19.86 11.63 -30.25
C GLU A 80 -19.80 11.19 -28.79
N ARG A 81 -18.59 11.06 -28.27
CA ARG A 81 -18.34 10.67 -26.88
C ARG A 81 -17.59 11.77 -26.14
N LEU A 82 -18.05 12.07 -24.94
CA LEU A 82 -17.39 13.02 -24.03
C LEU A 82 -15.97 12.54 -23.70
N VAL A 83 -15.03 13.47 -23.81
CA VAL A 83 -13.63 13.26 -23.45
C VAL A 83 -13.31 14.06 -22.19
N MET A 84 -12.64 13.43 -21.23
CA MET A 84 -12.24 14.11 -19.99
C MET A 84 -11.24 15.23 -20.30
N ALA A 85 -11.46 16.40 -19.72
CA ALA A 85 -10.56 17.53 -19.85
C ALA A 85 -9.20 17.20 -19.24
N LYS A 86 -8.13 17.61 -19.94
CA LYS A 86 -6.75 17.43 -19.47
C LYS A 86 -6.49 18.39 -18.32
N THR A 87 -6.66 17.92 -17.10
CA THR A 87 -6.30 18.68 -15.91
C THR A 87 -4.80 18.57 -15.66
N ASP A 88 -4.10 19.69 -15.81
CA ASP A 88 -2.68 19.86 -15.42
C ASP A 88 -2.55 20.04 -13.89
N VAL A 89 -3.31 19.26 -13.12
CA VAL A 89 -3.18 19.29 -11.65
C VAL A 89 -2.19 18.19 -11.27
N PRO A 90 -1.00 18.53 -10.75
CA PRO A 90 -0.04 17.54 -10.29
C PRO A 90 -0.71 16.66 -9.23
N ARG A 91 -0.88 15.37 -9.52
CA ARG A 91 -1.41 14.43 -8.53
C ARG A 91 -0.55 14.51 -7.27
N PRO A 92 -1.13 14.70 -6.08
CA PRO A 92 -0.36 14.67 -4.85
C PRO A 92 0.38 13.34 -4.78
N ALA A 93 1.70 13.41 -4.58
CA ALA A 93 2.56 12.24 -4.57
C ALA A 93 1.98 11.16 -3.65
N THR A 94 1.83 9.94 -4.15
CA THR A 94 1.32 8.82 -3.36
C THR A 94 2.12 8.75 -2.06
N ARG A 95 1.45 8.95 -0.93
CA ARG A 95 2.08 9.00 0.40
C ARG A 95 3.03 7.82 0.54
N THR A 96 4.31 8.09 0.76
CA THR A 96 5.31 7.05 1.00
C THR A 96 4.79 6.16 2.12
N LYS A 97 4.75 4.84 1.87
CA LYS A 97 4.29 3.85 2.83
C LYS A 97 5.06 4.09 4.14
N GLY A 98 4.37 4.61 5.14
CA GLY A 98 4.95 4.85 6.45
C GLY A 98 5.38 3.53 7.11
N PRO A 99 6.07 3.60 8.26
CA PRO A 99 6.47 2.41 9.00
C PRO A 99 5.27 1.47 9.20
N LYS A 100 5.42 0.20 8.82
CA LYS A 100 4.37 -0.81 9.00
C LYS A 100 4.08 -0.94 10.50
N TYR A 101 2.81 -0.87 10.89
CA TYR A 101 2.40 -1.02 12.28
C TYR A 101 2.82 -2.40 12.81
N THR A 102 3.59 -2.42 13.90
CA THR A 102 3.94 -3.67 14.60
C THR A 102 2.89 -3.96 15.68
N PRO A 103 2.21 -5.12 15.63
CA PRO A 103 1.21 -5.50 16.64
C PRO A 103 1.84 -5.61 18.03
N VAL A 104 1.07 -5.31 19.08
CA VAL A 104 1.54 -5.21 20.47
C VAL A 104 2.29 -6.47 20.92
N ALA A 105 1.78 -7.65 20.57
CA ALA A 105 2.41 -8.94 20.90
C ALA A 105 3.86 -9.06 20.39
N ARG A 106 4.18 -8.43 19.26
CA ARG A 106 5.51 -8.49 18.62
C ARG A 106 6.39 -7.27 18.91
N ARG A 107 5.95 -6.38 19.81
CA ARG A 107 6.75 -5.20 20.19
C ARG A 107 7.93 -5.57 21.07
N GLY A 108 7.82 -6.64 21.86
CA GLY A 108 8.90 -7.19 22.68
C GLY A 108 10.07 -7.72 21.86
N ASP A 109 9.81 -8.20 20.64
CA ASP A 109 10.83 -8.75 19.73
C ASP A 109 11.59 -7.66 18.94
N LYS A 110 11.14 -6.40 18.98
CA LYS A 110 11.81 -5.28 18.31
C LYS A 110 13.27 -5.11 18.73
N PRO A 111 13.62 -5.06 20.03
CA PRO A 111 15.00 -4.94 20.45
C PRO A 111 15.88 -6.09 19.96
N ASP A 112 15.36 -7.32 19.93
CA ASP A 112 16.04 -8.52 19.43
C ASP A 112 16.39 -8.40 17.93
N GLY A 113 15.42 -7.94 17.13
CA GLY A 113 15.63 -7.67 15.71
C GLY A 113 16.62 -6.55 15.44
N ILE A 114 16.60 -5.47 16.25
CA ILE A 114 17.57 -4.36 16.12
C ILE A 114 18.98 -4.84 16.45
N ALA A 115 19.14 -5.61 17.53
CA ALA A 115 20.44 -6.15 17.93
C ALA A 115 21.02 -7.06 16.84
N TRP A 116 20.19 -7.85 16.16
CA TRP A 116 20.62 -8.66 15.02
C TRP A 116 21.08 -7.82 13.83
N LEU A 117 20.33 -6.77 13.46
CA LEU A 117 20.69 -5.87 12.36
C LEU A 117 22.00 -5.13 12.63
N VAL A 118 22.18 -4.59 13.83
CA VAL A 118 23.41 -3.88 14.21
C VAL A 118 24.62 -4.82 14.21
N LYS A 119 24.43 -6.09 14.61
CA LYS A 119 25.51 -7.10 14.63
C LYS A 119 25.91 -7.58 13.23
N HIS A 120 24.94 -7.88 12.35
CA HIS A 120 25.22 -8.46 11.03
C HIS A 120 25.47 -7.41 9.95
N PHE A 121 24.88 -6.23 10.09
CA PHE A 121 24.97 -5.16 9.10
C PHE A 121 25.36 -3.82 9.76
N PRO A 122 26.62 -3.64 10.18
CA PRO A 122 27.08 -2.42 10.84
C PRO A 122 26.90 -1.15 9.99
N ASN A 123 26.97 -1.27 8.65
CA ASN A 123 26.78 -0.17 7.70
C ASN A 123 25.30 0.27 7.51
N LEU A 124 24.32 -0.39 8.13
CA LEU A 124 22.92 0.06 8.05
C LEU A 124 22.74 1.37 8.81
N THR A 125 22.13 2.35 8.15
CA THR A 125 21.79 3.62 8.80
C THR A 125 20.56 3.49 9.69
N ASP A 126 20.48 4.31 10.74
CA ASP A 126 19.37 4.33 11.68
C ASP A 126 18.02 4.60 10.99
N ALA A 127 18.04 5.37 9.90
CA ALA A 127 16.88 5.65 9.05
C ALA A 127 16.37 4.39 8.32
N GLN A 128 17.25 3.45 7.99
CA GLN A 128 16.88 2.18 7.35
C GLN A 128 16.34 1.19 8.39
N ILE A 129 17.01 1.09 9.55
CA ILE A 129 16.56 0.23 10.66
C ILE A 129 15.17 0.66 11.16
N SER A 130 14.94 1.96 11.33
CA SER A 130 13.63 2.50 11.72
C SER A 130 12.53 2.21 10.69
N ARG A 131 12.85 2.20 9.38
CA ARG A 131 11.90 1.84 8.32
C ARG A 131 11.56 0.34 8.30
N LEU A 132 12.55 -0.51 8.59
CA LEU A 132 12.39 -1.97 8.59
C LEU A 132 11.57 -2.46 9.80
N ILE A 133 11.91 -2.02 11.01
CA ILE A 133 11.33 -2.55 12.26
C ILE A 133 10.18 -1.67 12.79
N GLY A 134 10.10 -0.40 12.36
CA GLY A 134 9.13 0.55 12.91
C GLY A 134 9.47 0.94 14.35
N THR A 135 10.72 1.37 14.56
CA THR A 135 11.24 1.84 15.85
C THR A 135 11.76 3.28 15.73
N THR A 136 12.13 3.90 16.85
CA THR A 136 12.68 5.25 16.89
C THR A 136 14.21 5.23 16.98
N LYS A 137 14.85 6.28 16.47
CA LYS A 137 16.31 6.49 16.54
C LYS A 137 16.91 6.34 17.96
N PRO A 138 16.33 6.94 19.02
CA PRO A 138 16.88 6.78 20.38
C PRO A 138 16.88 5.32 20.84
N THR A 139 15.87 4.52 20.46
CA THR A 139 15.85 3.08 20.79
C THR A 139 16.95 2.32 20.05
N ILE A 140 17.23 2.67 18.79
CA ILE A 140 18.31 2.05 18.01
C ILE A 140 19.67 2.35 18.65
N ASN A 141 19.92 3.62 19.01
CA ASN A 141 21.17 4.03 19.64
C ASN A 141 21.34 3.38 21.03
N ALA A 142 20.28 3.31 21.84
CA ALA A 142 20.35 2.64 23.14
C ALA A 142 20.74 1.15 23.02
N ILE A 143 20.36 0.48 21.94
CA ILE A 143 20.75 -0.92 21.70
C ILE A 143 22.20 -1.00 21.19
N ARG A 144 22.63 -0.08 20.32
CA ARG A 144 24.02 0.02 19.82
C ARG A 144 25.00 0.31 20.97
N ASP A 145 24.63 1.22 21.86
CA ASP A 145 25.43 1.64 23.02
C ASP A 145 25.24 0.72 24.24
N ARG A 146 24.42 -0.34 24.10
CA ARG A 146 24.09 -1.29 25.18
C ARG A 146 23.50 -0.62 26.45
N SER A 147 22.90 0.56 26.30
CA SER A 147 22.27 1.34 27.37
C SER A 147 20.75 1.13 27.47
N HIS A 148 20.18 0.23 26.68
CA HIS A 148 18.77 -0.13 26.79
C HIS A 148 18.48 -0.79 28.14
N TRP A 149 17.37 -0.41 28.79
CA TRP A 149 17.00 -0.92 30.12
C TRP A 149 16.92 -2.46 30.19
N ASN A 150 16.61 -3.12 29.07
CA ASN A 150 16.47 -4.58 29.00
C ASN A 150 17.67 -5.28 28.31
N ILE A 151 18.85 -4.66 28.25
CA ILE A 151 19.97 -5.16 27.43
C ILE A 151 20.41 -6.59 27.76
N ASN A 152 20.25 -7.03 29.02
CA ASN A 152 20.63 -8.37 29.46
C ASN A 152 19.73 -9.47 28.91
N ASN A 153 18.49 -9.15 28.54
CA ASN A 153 17.52 -10.13 28.02
C ASN A 153 17.40 -10.08 26.48
N ILE A 154 18.11 -9.16 25.82
CA ILE A 154 18.07 -9.01 24.36
C ILE A 154 18.88 -10.12 23.71
N ASN A 155 18.24 -10.88 22.82
CA ASN A 155 18.88 -11.92 22.02
C ASN A 155 18.82 -11.53 20.55
N ALA A 156 19.99 -11.45 19.89
CA ALA A 156 20.04 -11.11 18.47
C ALA A 156 19.37 -12.20 17.62
N ARG A 157 18.15 -11.94 17.12
CA ARG A 157 17.34 -12.85 16.29
C ARG A 157 16.97 -12.20 14.96
N ASP A 158 16.90 -13.00 13.89
CA ASP A 158 16.58 -12.51 12.54
C ASP A 158 15.21 -11.80 12.52
N PRO A 159 15.13 -10.50 12.18
CA PRO A 159 13.88 -9.75 12.13
C PRO A 159 12.89 -10.29 11.08
N VAL A 160 13.34 -11.02 10.05
CA VAL A 160 12.46 -11.69 9.09
C VAL A 160 11.80 -12.90 9.76
N GLY A 161 12.56 -13.70 10.51
CA GLY A 161 12.04 -14.85 11.26
C GLY A 161 11.05 -14.45 12.36
N LEU A 162 11.26 -13.28 12.97
CA LEU A 162 10.34 -12.68 13.95
C LEU A 162 9.08 -12.06 13.32
N GLY A 163 9.04 -11.95 11.99
CA GLY A 163 7.94 -11.32 11.24
C GLY A 163 7.87 -9.81 11.41
N LEU A 164 9.00 -9.15 11.72
CA LEU A 164 9.09 -7.69 11.87
C LEU A 164 9.29 -7.00 10.52
N CYS A 165 10.02 -7.62 9.60
CA CYS A 165 10.23 -7.14 8.23
C CYS A 165 10.07 -8.28 7.21
N ASN A 166 9.88 -7.92 5.94
CA ASN A 166 9.89 -8.89 4.84
C ASN A 166 11.33 -9.07 4.34
N ARG A 167 11.70 -10.29 3.91
CA ARG A 167 13.00 -10.60 3.29
C ARG A 167 13.33 -9.62 2.17
N GLN A 168 12.37 -9.37 1.27
CA GLN A 168 12.55 -8.41 0.17
C GLN A 168 12.83 -6.98 0.61
N ASP A 169 12.30 -6.55 1.76
CA ASP A 169 12.52 -5.20 2.28
C ASP A 169 13.91 -5.11 2.94
N LEU A 170 14.33 -6.18 3.64
CA LEU A 170 15.68 -6.30 4.21
C LEU A 170 16.75 -6.26 3.11
N ASP A 171 16.62 -7.09 2.07
CA ASP A 171 17.60 -7.20 0.98
C ASP A 171 17.78 -5.86 0.26
N LYS A 172 16.70 -5.09 0.06
CA LYS A 172 16.75 -3.74 -0.54
C LYS A 172 17.53 -2.75 0.31
N GLU A 173 17.34 -2.76 1.62
CA GLU A 173 18.02 -1.82 2.51
C GLU A 173 19.49 -2.22 2.72
N VAL A 174 19.80 -3.52 2.73
CA VAL A 174 21.17 -4.06 2.74
C VAL A 174 21.91 -3.69 1.45
N LEU A 175 21.30 -3.85 0.27
CA LEU A 175 21.89 -3.45 -1.01
C LEU A 175 22.19 -1.95 -1.06
N LYS A 176 21.26 -1.11 -0.56
CA LYS A 176 21.48 0.34 -0.46
C LYS A 176 22.61 0.72 0.50
N ALA A 177 22.86 -0.09 1.52
CA ALA A 177 23.95 0.12 2.47
C ALA A 177 25.33 -0.36 1.94
N GLY A 178 25.42 -0.72 0.65
CA GLY A 178 26.68 -1.06 -0.01
C GLY A 178 27.13 -2.50 0.15
N TYR A 179 26.29 -3.38 0.70
CA TYR A 179 26.53 -4.82 0.66
C TYR A 179 26.18 -5.33 -0.74
N SER A 180 27.16 -5.29 -1.64
CA SER A 180 27.11 -6.06 -2.89
C SER A 180 27.17 -7.55 -2.52
N SER A 181 26.36 -8.37 -3.18
CA SER A 181 26.18 -9.80 -2.91
C SER A 181 27.44 -10.65 -3.14
N THR A 182 28.51 -10.45 -2.37
CA THR A 182 29.76 -11.22 -2.43
C THR A 182 30.48 -11.32 -1.07
N VAL A 183 29.75 -11.46 0.04
CA VAL A 183 30.35 -11.98 1.28
C VAL A 183 29.46 -13.10 1.78
N GLU A 184 30.06 -14.29 1.88
CA GLU A 184 29.49 -15.54 2.35
C GLU A 184 28.51 -15.32 3.50
N ALA A 185 27.36 -15.96 3.41
CA ALA A 185 26.54 -16.22 4.57
C ALA A 185 27.43 -16.91 5.62
N PRO A 186 27.54 -16.40 6.87
CA PRO A 186 28.26 -17.13 7.90
C PRO A 186 27.62 -18.52 8.04
N PRO A 187 28.41 -19.58 8.29
CA PRO A 187 27.90 -20.94 8.33
C PRO A 187 26.75 -21.00 9.31
N VAL A 188 25.59 -21.44 8.82
CA VAL A 188 24.47 -21.78 9.68
C VAL A 188 24.95 -22.99 10.46
N GLU A 189 25.34 -22.79 11.72
CA GLU A 189 25.68 -23.89 12.61
C GLU A 189 24.37 -24.64 12.87
N GLU A 190 24.15 -25.65 12.04
CA GLU A 190 23.01 -26.55 12.08
C GLU A 190 23.09 -27.30 13.40
N GLN A 191 22.33 -26.84 14.39
CA GLN A 191 22.07 -27.61 15.59
C GLN A 191 21.30 -28.86 15.17
N THR A 192 22.02 -29.94 14.87
CA THR A 192 21.47 -31.29 14.81
C THR A 192 20.70 -31.53 16.12
N PRO A 193 19.38 -31.79 16.08
CA PRO A 193 18.69 -32.22 17.27
C PRO A 193 19.22 -33.61 17.63
N ALA A 194 19.84 -33.71 18.81
CA ALA A 194 20.22 -34.96 19.41
C ALA A 194 19.00 -35.89 19.50
N ALA A 195 19.21 -37.16 19.11
CA ALA A 195 18.19 -38.20 19.11
C ALA A 195 17.47 -38.28 20.47
N PRO A 196 16.13 -38.48 20.50
CA PRO A 196 15.42 -38.69 21.75
C PRO A 196 15.84 -40.04 22.36
N SER A 197 16.64 -39.95 23.43
CA SER A 197 16.89 -41.03 24.39
C SER A 197 15.56 -41.56 24.94
N GLY A 198 15.44 -42.88 24.95
CA GLY A 198 14.21 -43.66 25.18
C GLY A 198 13.30 -43.19 26.32
N MET A 199 12.02 -43.05 25.98
CA MET A 199 10.92 -43.03 26.95
C MET A 199 10.21 -44.38 26.88
N GLN A 200 10.44 -45.23 27.89
CA GLN A 200 9.82 -46.54 28.02
C GLN A 200 8.37 -46.35 28.49
N MET A 201 7.39 -46.78 27.68
CA MET A 201 5.97 -46.70 28.06
C MET A 201 5.65 -47.77 29.12
N PRO A 202 4.86 -47.46 30.17
CA PRO A 202 4.34 -48.47 31.08
C PRO A 202 3.18 -49.24 30.43
N GLU A 203 3.18 -50.58 30.61
CA GLU A 203 2.16 -51.51 30.12
C GLU A 203 0.78 -51.20 30.71
N PHE A 204 -0.23 -51.03 29.84
CA PHE A 204 -1.63 -51.08 30.22
C PHE A 204 -2.14 -52.53 30.09
N LYS A 205 -2.50 -53.15 31.22
CA LYS A 205 -3.28 -54.38 31.25
C LYS A 205 -4.75 -54.06 30.96
N LEU A 206 -5.35 -54.85 30.06
CA LEU A 206 -6.79 -54.92 29.77
C LEU A 206 -7.59 -55.38 30.99
#